data_AF-A0A328SA07-F1
#
_entry.id   AF-A0A328SA07-F1
#
_cell.length_a   1.000
_cell.length_b   1.000
_cell.length_c   1.000
_cell.angle_alpha   90.00
_cell.angle_beta   90.00
_cell.angle_gamma   90.00
#
_symmetry.space_group_name_H-M   'P 1'
#
loop_
_entity.id
_entity.type
_entity.pdbx_description
1 polymer ?
#
loop_
_entity_poly.entity_id
_entity_poly.type
_entity_poly.pdbx_seq_one_letter_code
_entity_poly.pdbx_strand_id
1 'polypeptide(L)'
;MDEILDFDETFFGNLDEYKKLIIGLLESLKEVTPSTFWSMESDEVKGLSTIMTIKIIELVLNSLDKVSDKLYCTNLVTHEFPFFVETKEMIELLLLDPFYESDDYINLAITLFSEFFTLLEVKLLLFGGCSMEIEAPVEVMLEYDMELDKYLDKFDKYKDDFIKLHVEDI
;
A
#
# COMPACT_ATOMS: atom_id res chain seq x y z
N MET A 1 -22.17 -1.93 8.34
CA MET A 1 -21.32 -3.04 8.80
C MET A 1 -20.12 -2.92 7.91
N ASP A 2 -19.13 -2.19 8.38
CA ASP A 2 -18.00 -1.81 7.54
C ASP A 2 -17.25 -3.11 7.21
N GLU A 3 -17.07 -3.40 5.92
CA GLU A 3 -16.27 -4.53 5.42
C GLU A 3 -14.79 -4.18 5.63
N ILE A 4 -14.43 -4.09 6.90
CA ILE A 4 -13.11 -3.74 7.39
C ILE A 4 -12.34 -5.05 7.54
N LEU A 5 -11.15 -5.13 6.95
CA LEU A 5 -10.15 -6.10 7.38
C LEU A 5 -9.84 -5.77 8.84
N ASP A 6 -10.34 -6.61 9.75
CA ASP A 6 -10.31 -6.39 11.19
C ASP A 6 -8.88 -6.53 11.68
N PHE A 7 -8.21 -5.39 11.82
CA PHE A 7 -6.90 -5.30 12.45
C PHE A 7 -7.13 -5.31 13.96
N ASP A 8 -7.06 -6.49 14.57
CA ASP A 8 -7.22 -6.68 16.01
C ASP A 8 -6.50 -5.59 16.84
N GLU A 9 -7.11 -5.16 17.95
CA GLU A 9 -6.73 -3.97 18.73
C GLU A 9 -5.30 -4.01 19.30
N THR A 10 -4.59 -5.13 19.17
CA THR A 10 -3.28 -5.33 19.79
C THR A 10 -2.10 -5.48 18.82
N PHE A 11 -2.30 -5.83 17.54
CA PHE A 11 -1.19 -5.99 16.58
C PHE A 11 -1.69 -5.93 15.13
N PHE A 12 -0.79 -5.81 14.16
CA PHE A 12 -1.10 -5.85 12.72
C PHE A 12 -1.63 -7.21 12.20
N GLY A 13 -2.06 -8.14 13.06
CA GLY A 13 -2.45 -9.50 12.65
C GLY A 13 -1.29 -10.26 11.96
N ASN A 14 -1.62 -11.27 11.14
CA ASN A 14 -0.65 -11.93 10.28
C ASN A 14 -0.39 -11.07 9.03
N LEU A 15 0.64 -10.22 9.10
CA LEU A 15 1.04 -9.31 8.01
C LEU A 15 1.29 -10.03 6.68
N ASP A 16 1.74 -11.27 6.73
CA ASP A 16 2.06 -12.08 5.57
C ASP A 16 0.79 -12.53 4.82
N GLU A 17 -0.24 -12.95 5.58
CA GLU A 17 -1.57 -13.26 5.04
C GLU A 17 -2.25 -12.01 4.52
N TYR A 18 -2.13 -10.90 5.25
CA TYR A 18 -2.66 -9.62 4.85
C TYR A 18 -2.03 -9.13 3.53
N LYS A 19 -0.71 -9.18 3.41
CA LYS A 19 0.03 -8.81 2.20
C LYS A 19 -0.44 -9.65 1.01
N LYS A 20 -0.56 -10.97 1.19
CA LYS A 20 -1.08 -11.88 0.15
C LYS A 20 -2.51 -11.54 -0.26
N LEU A 21 -3.37 -11.21 0.69
CA LEU A 21 -4.76 -10.85 0.41
C LEU A 21 -4.84 -9.59 -0.45
N ILE A 22 -4.17 -8.50 -0.04
CA ILE A 22 -4.23 -7.24 -0.79
C ILE A 22 -3.56 -7.38 -2.16
N ILE A 23 -2.43 -8.10 -2.27
CA ILE A 23 -1.83 -8.38 -3.58
C ILE A 23 -2.80 -9.15 -4.47
N GLY A 24 -3.47 -10.19 -3.96
CA GLY A 24 -4.46 -10.94 -4.74
C GLY A 24 -5.65 -10.08 -5.18
N LEU A 25 -6.07 -9.13 -4.34
CA LEU A 25 -7.10 -8.16 -4.70
C LEU A 25 -6.63 -7.21 -5.81
N LEU A 26 -5.41 -6.66 -5.70
CA LEU A 26 -4.81 -5.83 -6.75
C LEU A 26 -4.65 -6.61 -8.06
N GLU A 27 -4.19 -7.86 -8.01
CA GLU A 27 -4.08 -8.73 -9.20
C GLU A 27 -5.44 -8.95 -9.87
N SER A 28 -6.52 -9.09 -9.10
CA SER A 28 -7.86 -9.24 -9.66
C SER A 28 -8.36 -8.01 -10.42
N LEU A 29 -7.78 -6.82 -10.17
CA LEU A 29 -8.12 -5.60 -10.92
C LEU A 29 -7.58 -5.63 -12.36
N LYS A 30 -6.59 -6.48 -12.68
CA LYS A 30 -6.07 -6.64 -14.05
C LYS A 30 -7.07 -7.31 -15.00
N GLU A 31 -8.03 -8.05 -14.45
CA GLU A 31 -9.06 -8.73 -15.25
C GLU A 31 -10.26 -7.82 -15.58
N VAL A 32 -10.22 -6.55 -15.16
CA VAL A 32 -11.32 -5.60 -15.35
C VAL A 32 -11.41 -5.18 -16.81
N THR A 33 -12.62 -5.30 -17.37
CA THR A 33 -12.85 -4.90 -18.77
C THR A 33 -12.98 -3.38 -18.91
N PRO A 34 -12.61 -2.80 -20.06
CA PRO A 34 -12.81 -1.37 -20.34
C PRO A 34 -14.27 -0.93 -20.13
N SER A 35 -15.25 -1.79 -20.47
CA SER A 35 -16.68 -1.49 -20.23
C SER A 35 -17.03 -1.32 -18.75
N THR A 36 -16.36 -2.08 -17.88
CA THR A 36 -16.51 -2.00 -16.43
C THR A 36 -15.94 -0.66 -15.93
N PHE A 37 -14.79 -0.25 -16.48
CA PHE A 37 -14.17 1.05 -16.21
C PHE A 37 -15.08 2.24 -16.57
N TRP A 38 -15.53 2.35 -17.83
CA TRP A 38 -16.36 3.48 -18.29
C TRP A 38 -17.64 3.66 -17.47
N SER A 39 -18.16 2.56 -16.92
CA SER A 39 -19.35 2.59 -16.06
C SER A 39 -19.07 3.04 -14.62
N MET A 40 -17.81 3.12 -14.18
CA MET A 40 -17.45 3.64 -12.86
C MET A 40 -17.70 5.13 -12.74
N GLU A 41 -17.37 5.89 -13.79
CA GLU A 41 -17.54 7.35 -13.85
C GLU A 41 -18.97 7.76 -14.17
N SER A 42 -19.79 6.82 -14.66
CA SER A 42 -21.19 7.10 -15.01
C SER A 42 -22.11 7.11 -13.77
N ASP A 43 -23.06 8.04 -13.76
CA ASP A 43 -24.20 8.07 -12.82
C ASP A 43 -25.28 7.01 -13.15
N GLU A 44 -25.03 6.13 -14.14
CA GLU A 44 -25.96 5.09 -14.55
C GLU A 44 -25.93 3.87 -13.59
N VAL A 45 -26.89 2.97 -13.77
CA VAL A 45 -26.95 1.72 -12.99
C VAL A 45 -25.72 0.88 -13.29
N LYS A 46 -24.81 0.80 -12.31
CA LYS A 46 -23.55 0.06 -12.42
C LYS A 46 -23.78 -1.45 -12.52
N GLY A 47 -23.06 -2.10 -13.43
CA GLY A 47 -23.03 -3.55 -13.53
C GLY A 47 -22.36 -4.18 -12.31
N LEU A 48 -22.60 -5.49 -12.08
CA LEU A 48 -22.01 -6.20 -10.94
C LEU A 48 -20.47 -6.16 -10.96
N SER A 49 -19.84 -6.28 -12.14
CA SER A 49 -18.39 -6.17 -12.27
C SER A 49 -17.89 -4.82 -11.75
N THR A 50 -18.55 -3.73 -12.15
CA THR A 50 -18.21 -2.35 -11.77
C THR A 50 -18.32 -2.15 -10.26
N ILE A 51 -19.41 -2.63 -9.67
CA ILE A 51 -19.64 -2.56 -8.23
C ILE A 51 -18.54 -3.33 -7.48
N MET A 52 -18.19 -4.53 -7.96
CA MET A 52 -17.15 -5.35 -7.34
C MET A 52 -15.77 -4.68 -7.43
N THR A 53 -15.41 -4.13 -8.58
CA THR A 53 -14.12 -3.45 -8.75
C THR A 53 -14.01 -2.22 -7.86
N ILE A 54 -15.07 -1.39 -7.77
CA ILE A 54 -15.10 -0.24 -6.84
C ILE A 54 -14.92 -0.72 -5.39
N LYS A 55 -15.64 -1.75 -4.98
CA LYS A 55 -15.51 -2.33 -3.63
C LYS A 55 -14.10 -2.83 -3.33
N ILE A 56 -13.44 -3.44 -4.32
CA ILE A 56 -12.05 -3.91 -4.15
C ILE A 56 -11.12 -2.73 -3.92
N ILE A 57 -11.22 -1.68 -4.74
CA ILE A 57 -10.43 -0.44 -4.59
C ILE A 57 -10.70 0.17 -3.20
N GLU A 58 -11.96 0.39 -2.85
CA GLU A 58 -12.35 0.93 -1.54
C GLU A 58 -11.79 0.09 -0.38
N LEU A 59 -11.84 -1.25 -0.48
CA LEU A 59 -11.31 -2.12 0.56
C LEU A 59 -9.80 -1.98 0.71
N VAL A 60 -9.05 -1.88 -0.40
CA VAL A 60 -7.60 -1.65 -0.37
C VAL A 60 -7.27 -0.30 0.26
N LEU A 61 -7.93 0.77 -0.17
CA LEU A 61 -7.67 2.13 0.32
C LEU A 61 -8.02 2.28 1.80
N ASN A 62 -9.20 1.83 2.22
CA ASN A 62 -9.60 1.81 3.62
C ASN A 62 -8.62 1.01 4.50
N SER A 63 -7.97 0.01 3.92
CA SER A 63 -6.94 -0.77 4.59
C SER A 63 -5.67 0.03 4.83
N LEU A 64 -5.19 0.76 3.81
CA LEU A 64 -4.02 1.64 3.92
C LEU A 64 -4.27 2.77 4.92
N ASP A 65 -5.47 3.35 4.94
CA ASP A 65 -5.89 4.34 5.92
C ASP A 65 -5.73 3.83 7.36
N LYS A 66 -6.25 2.64 7.65
CA LYS A 66 -6.13 2.02 8.98
C LYS A 66 -4.70 1.78 9.40
N VAL A 67 -3.86 1.33 8.46
CA VAL A 67 -2.44 1.10 8.74
C VAL A 67 -1.75 2.44 9.03
N SER A 68 -2.04 3.47 8.23
CA SER A 68 -1.52 4.82 8.43
C SER A 68 -1.94 5.41 9.79
N ASP A 69 -3.21 5.28 10.17
CA ASP A 69 -3.73 5.73 11.48
C ASP A 69 -3.01 5.06 12.65
N LYS A 70 -2.75 3.74 12.54
CA LYS A 70 -2.00 2.99 13.56
C LYS A 70 -0.53 3.43 13.63
N LEU A 71 0.09 3.68 12.47
CA LEU A 71 1.47 4.17 12.40
C LEU A 71 1.62 5.59 12.96
N TYR A 72 0.67 6.48 12.66
CA TYR A 72 0.67 7.87 13.14
C TYR A 72 0.62 7.96 14.66
N CYS A 73 -0.13 7.06 15.31
CA CYS A 73 -0.21 6.99 16.76
C CYS A 73 1.08 6.46 17.44
N THR A 74 2.10 6.08 16.65
CA THR A 74 3.34 5.47 17.15
C THR A 74 4.53 6.43 17.05
N ASN A 75 5.07 6.87 18.20
CA ASN A 75 6.22 7.77 18.28
C ASN A 75 7.55 7.18 17.73
N LEU A 76 7.63 5.86 17.55
CA LEU A 76 8.84 5.16 17.09
C LEU A 76 8.97 5.11 15.56
N VAL A 77 7.92 5.49 14.82
CA VAL A 77 7.90 5.46 13.34
C VAL A 77 7.91 6.87 12.75
N THR A 78 7.97 7.90 13.59
CA THR A 78 7.78 9.30 13.17
C THR A 78 8.80 9.77 12.12
N HIS A 79 10.00 9.20 12.10
CA HIS A 79 11.04 9.53 11.12
C HIS A 79 10.76 8.93 9.74
N GLU A 80 10.25 7.70 9.67
CA GLU A 80 9.92 7.02 8.42
C GLU A 80 8.47 7.22 7.96
N PHE A 81 7.62 7.77 8.83
CA PHE A 81 6.21 8.06 8.55
C PHE A 81 5.97 8.82 7.24
N PRO A 82 6.79 9.82 6.84
CA PRO A 82 6.63 10.48 5.55
C PRO A 82 6.70 9.53 4.34
N PHE A 83 7.56 8.50 4.38
CA PHE A 83 7.67 7.52 3.29
C PHE A 83 6.45 6.61 3.21
N PHE A 84 5.89 6.22 4.36
CA PHE A 84 4.65 5.46 4.42
C PHE A 84 3.47 6.28 3.86
N VAL A 85 3.40 7.58 4.19
CA VAL A 85 2.38 8.48 3.64
C VAL A 85 2.55 8.66 2.13
N GLU A 86 3.76 8.95 1.66
CA GLU A 86 4.01 9.18 0.24
C GLU A 86 3.73 7.91 -0.60
N THR A 87 4.14 6.73 -0.11
CA THR A 87 3.83 5.46 -0.76
C THR A 87 2.34 5.19 -0.82
N LYS A 88 1.60 5.48 0.27
CA LYS A 88 0.14 5.36 0.32
C LYS A 88 -0.51 6.28 -0.72
N GLU A 89 -0.11 7.55 -0.76
CA GLU A 89 -0.65 8.54 -1.71
C GLU A 89 -0.39 8.12 -3.17
N MET A 90 0.79 7.58 -3.47
CA MET A 90 1.09 7.04 -4.80
C MET A 90 0.18 5.86 -5.16
N ILE A 91 -0.07 4.93 -4.23
CA ILE A 91 -0.99 3.80 -4.46
C ILE A 91 -2.42 4.30 -4.66
N GLU A 92 -2.87 5.28 -3.86
CA GLU A 92 -4.19 5.91 -4.02
C GLU A 92 -4.36 6.52 -5.41
N LEU A 93 -3.38 7.29 -5.87
CA LEU A 93 -3.41 7.88 -7.20
C LEU A 93 -3.45 6.79 -8.27
N LEU A 94 -2.60 5.76 -8.20
CA LEU A 94 -2.60 4.66 -9.16
C LEU A 94 -3.94 3.90 -9.25
N LEU A 95 -4.71 3.84 -8.17
CA LEU A 95 -5.98 3.11 -8.11
C LEU A 95 -7.21 3.97 -8.40
N LEU A 96 -7.12 5.29 -8.20
CA LEU A 96 -8.22 6.24 -8.42
C LEU A 96 -8.13 6.95 -9.76
N ASP A 97 -6.96 6.99 -10.38
CA ASP A 97 -6.76 7.63 -11.67
C ASP A 97 -7.46 6.83 -12.79
N PRO A 98 -8.22 7.45 -13.71
CA PRO A 98 -8.84 6.80 -14.86
C PRO A 98 -7.92 5.90 -15.72
N PHE A 99 -6.60 5.96 -15.54
CA PHE A 99 -5.60 5.28 -16.38
C PHE A 99 -5.12 3.90 -15.89
N TYR A 100 -5.73 3.33 -14.83
CA TYR A 100 -5.37 1.96 -14.38
C TYR A 100 -5.71 0.82 -15.38
N GLU A 101 -6.19 1.13 -16.58
CA GLU A 101 -6.36 0.15 -17.68
C GLU A 101 -5.03 -0.50 -18.11
N SER A 102 -3.89 0.12 -17.81
CA SER A 102 -2.58 -0.50 -18.02
C SER A 102 -2.21 -1.38 -16.84
N ASP A 103 -1.82 -2.63 -17.14
CA ASP A 103 -1.21 -3.54 -16.16
C ASP A 103 -0.04 -2.87 -15.42
N ASP A 104 0.65 -1.91 -16.03
CA ASP A 104 1.78 -1.19 -15.43
C ASP A 104 1.39 -0.39 -14.19
N TYR A 105 0.19 0.21 -14.15
CA TYR A 105 -0.31 0.94 -12.98
C TYR A 105 -0.56 -0.02 -11.81
N ILE A 106 -1.25 -1.14 -12.09
CA ILE A 106 -1.53 -2.17 -11.09
C ILE A 106 -0.23 -2.85 -10.63
N ASN A 107 0.71 -3.10 -11.55
CA ASN A 107 2.03 -3.68 -11.24
C ASN A 107 2.84 -2.74 -10.33
N LEU A 108 2.82 -1.44 -10.59
CA LEU A 108 3.49 -0.46 -9.75
C LEU A 108 2.80 -0.37 -8.37
N ALA A 109 1.46 -0.38 -8.33
CA ALA A 109 0.71 -0.40 -7.07
C ALA A 109 1.04 -1.65 -6.22
N ILE A 110 1.11 -2.84 -6.85
CA ILE A 110 1.53 -4.09 -6.18
C ILE A 110 2.97 -3.98 -5.65
N THR A 111 3.86 -3.37 -6.42
CA THR A 111 5.27 -3.20 -6.04
C THR A 111 5.41 -2.26 -4.84
N LEU A 112 4.80 -1.08 -4.92
CA LEU A 112 4.76 -0.09 -3.84
C LEU A 112 4.15 -0.68 -2.57
N PHE A 113 3.04 -1.41 -2.71
CA PHE A 113 2.39 -2.09 -1.60
C PHE A 113 3.30 -3.16 -0.98
N SER A 114 3.96 -3.96 -1.79
CA SER A 114 4.85 -5.02 -1.30
C SER A 114 6.03 -4.47 -0.52
N GLU A 115 6.64 -3.38 -1.01
CA GLU A 115 7.79 -2.74 -0.38
C GLU A 115 7.37 -1.98 0.89
N PHE A 116 6.21 -1.30 0.88
CA PHE A 116 5.60 -0.70 2.08
C PHE A 116 5.51 -1.72 3.22
N PHE A 117 4.94 -2.90 2.96
CA PHE A 117 4.75 -3.92 3.99
C PHE A 117 6.05 -4.57 4.45
N THR A 118 7.02 -4.71 3.55
CA THR A 118 8.34 -5.22 3.91
C THR A 118 9.07 -4.24 4.84
N LEU A 119 9.03 -2.94 4.58
CA LEU A 119 9.61 -1.95 5.50
C LEU A 119 8.89 -1.94 6.86
N LEU A 120 7.56 -2.02 6.84
CA LEU A 120 6.75 -2.11 8.05
C LEU A 120 7.11 -3.34 8.89
N GLU A 121 7.29 -4.50 8.27
CA GLU A 121 7.67 -5.75 8.94
C GLU A 121 9.04 -5.62 9.61
N VAL A 122 10.06 -5.15 8.87
CA VAL A 122 11.41 -4.90 9.41
C VAL A 122 11.34 -3.97 10.62
N LYS A 123 10.56 -2.89 10.53
CA LYS A 123 10.35 -1.96 11.64
C LYS A 123 9.68 -2.62 12.85
N LEU A 124 8.61 -3.38 12.66
CA LEU A 124 7.89 -4.01 13.76
C LEU A 124 8.75 -5.04 14.50
N LEU A 125 9.63 -5.74 13.79
CA LEU A 125 10.61 -6.66 14.39
C LEU A 125 11.60 -5.94 15.31
N LEU A 126 12.04 -4.73 14.95
CA LEU A 126 13.01 -3.95 15.72
C LEU A 126 12.41 -3.26 16.94
N PHE A 127 11.15 -2.85 16.85
CA PHE A 127 10.48 -2.04 17.88
C PHE A 127 9.40 -2.79 18.66
N GLY A 128 9.44 -4.13 18.67
CA GLY A 128 8.58 -4.98 19.50
C GLY A 128 7.09 -4.68 19.34
N GLY A 129 6.65 -4.40 18.11
CA GLY A 129 5.27 -3.98 17.86
C GLY A 129 4.91 -2.61 18.45
N CYS A 130 5.80 -1.62 18.27
CA CYS A 130 5.53 -0.20 18.54
C CYS A 130 5.45 0.21 20.03
N SER A 131 5.76 -0.68 20.97
CA SER A 131 5.50 -0.47 22.41
C SER A 131 6.72 -0.06 23.24
N MET A 132 7.94 -0.43 22.83
CA MET A 132 9.21 0.00 23.44
C MET A 132 10.33 -0.01 22.39
N GLU A 133 11.30 0.90 22.50
CA GLU A 133 12.62 0.68 21.88
C GLU A 133 13.21 -0.58 22.52
N ILE A 134 13.30 -1.67 21.76
CA ILE A 134 14.10 -2.81 22.19
C ILE A 134 15.54 -2.34 22.10
N GLU A 135 16.34 -2.54 23.16
CA GLU A 135 17.80 -2.46 23.05
C GLU A 135 18.25 -3.58 22.10
N ALA A 136 18.22 -3.28 20.80
CA ALA A 136 18.71 -4.17 19.77
C ALA A 136 20.25 -4.15 19.77
N PRO A 137 20.91 -5.30 19.52
CA PRO A 137 22.35 -5.33 19.29
C PRO A 137 22.76 -4.35 18.18
N VAL A 138 23.96 -3.76 18.30
CA VAL A 138 24.47 -2.78 17.33
C VAL A 138 24.49 -3.35 15.91
N GLU A 139 24.79 -4.63 15.77
CA GLU A 139 24.80 -5.34 14.49
C GLU A 139 23.41 -5.33 13.82
N VAL A 140 22.34 -5.45 14.62
CA VAL A 140 20.95 -5.44 14.14
C VAL A 140 20.53 -4.04 13.71
N MET A 141 20.96 -3.01 14.46
CA MET A 141 20.70 -1.61 14.08
C MET A 141 21.45 -1.22 12.80
N LEU A 142 22.69 -1.69 12.62
CA LEU A 142 23.45 -1.47 11.38
C LEU A 142 22.80 -2.16 10.18
N GLU A 143 22.30 -3.38 10.35
CA GLU A 143 21.57 -4.09 9.29
C GLU A 143 20.26 -3.36 8.93
N TYR A 144 19.57 -2.82 9.92
CA TYR A 144 18.39 -1.97 9.70
C TYR A 144 18.72 -0.73 8.87
N ASP A 145 19.75 0.03 9.26
CA ASP A 145 20.15 1.24 8.53
C ASP A 145 20.51 0.90 7.06
N MET A 146 21.21 -0.22 6.84
CA MET A 146 21.54 -0.70 5.49
C MET A 146 20.30 -1.10 4.68
N GLU A 147 19.30 -1.74 5.29
CA GLU A 147 18.05 -2.09 4.59
C GLU A 147 17.19 -0.84 4.33
N LEU A 148 17.20 0.14 5.24
CA LEU A 148 16.53 1.43 5.04
C LEU A 148 17.15 2.18 3.86
N ASP A 149 18.48 2.26 3.78
CA ASP A 149 19.16 2.90 2.64
C ASP A 149 18.81 2.23 1.31
N LYS A 150 18.79 0.89 1.26
CA LYS A 150 18.34 0.15 0.07
C LYS A 150 16.88 0.44 -0.28
N TYR A 151 16.02 0.55 0.72
CA TYR A 151 14.63 0.89 0.51
C TYR A 151 14.49 2.28 -0.08
N LEU A 152 15.20 3.28 0.44
CA LEU A 152 15.19 4.65 -0.09
C LEU A 152 15.66 4.71 -1.55
N ASP A 153 16.76 4.02 -1.88
CA ASP A 153 17.27 3.92 -3.25
C ASP A 153 16.26 3.27 -4.22
N LYS A 154 15.47 2.31 -3.75
CA LYS A 154 14.39 1.71 -4.54
C LYS A 154 13.19 2.64 -4.64
N PHE A 155 12.82 3.28 -3.54
CA PHE A 155 11.68 4.16 -3.45
C PHE A 155 11.81 5.35 -4.40
N ASP A 156 13.00 5.94 -4.50
CA ASP A 156 13.29 6.98 -5.49
C ASP A 156 13.06 6.50 -6.93
N LYS A 157 13.41 5.25 -7.24
CA LYS A 157 13.12 4.66 -8.57
C LYS A 157 11.63 4.46 -8.79
N TYR A 158 10.89 4.03 -7.77
CA TYR A 158 9.44 3.88 -7.89
C TYR A 158 8.74 5.24 -8.06
N LYS A 159 9.27 6.31 -7.45
CA LYS A 159 8.82 7.68 -7.70
C LYS A 159 9.09 8.09 -9.15
N ASP A 160 10.29 7.82 -9.66
CA ASP A 160 10.61 8.08 -11.06
C ASP A 160 9.67 7.32 -12.02
N ASP A 161 9.39 6.05 -11.72
CA ASP A 161 8.50 5.22 -12.54
C ASP A 161 7.03 5.69 -12.45
N PHE A 162 6.58 6.08 -11.26
CA PHE A 162 5.27 6.73 -11.07
C PHE A 162 5.15 8.02 -11.88
N ILE A 163 6.17 8.88 -11.82
CA ILE A 163 6.19 10.15 -12.57
C ILE A 163 6.17 9.86 -14.08
N LYS A 164 6.95 8.88 -14.57
CA LYS A 164 6.95 8.53 -16.00
C LYS A 164 5.57 8.09 -16.47
N LEU A 165 4.90 7.22 -15.72
CA LEU A 165 3.54 6.77 -16.06
C LEU A 165 2.58 7.97 -16.19
N HIS A 166 2.63 8.94 -15.27
CA HIS A 166 1.74 10.11 -15.33
C HIS A 166 2.19 11.22 -16.29
N VAL A 167 3.44 11.20 -16.77
CA VAL A 167 3.99 12.22 -17.70
C VAL A 167 3.95 11.76 -19.15
N GLU A 168 4.06 10.46 -19.42
CA GLU A 168 3.93 9.90 -20.79
C GLU A 168 2.52 10.08 -21.36
N ASP A 169 1.54 10.40 -20.52
CA ASP A 169 0.13 10.61 -20.87
C ASP A 169 -0.30 12.10 -20.97
N ILE A 170 0.64 13.07 -20.92
CA ILE A 170 0.42 14.52 -21.22
C ILE A 170 0.96 14.89 -22.60
#